data_AF-A0A5C7F6A8-F1
#
_entry.id   AF-A0A5C7F6A8-F1
#
_cell.length_a   1.000
_cell.length_b   1.000
_cell.length_c   1.000
_cell.angle_alpha   90.00
_cell.angle_beta   90.00
_cell.angle_gamma   90.00
#
_symmetry.space_group_name_H-M   'P 1'
#
loop_
_entity.id
_entity.type
_entity.pdbx_description
1 polymer ?
#
loop_
_entity_poly.entity_id
_entity_poly.type
_entity_poly.pdbx_seq_one_letter_code
_entity_poly.pdbx_strand_id
1 'polypeptide(L)'
;MNIVLICYLIITLIASLYIAKNDIINISNDTSSKNIVLFLITLLDIFFTLMLFKWKKWALYGLGMTTFVTFIYNLSEGMDFLVSVIGLSGFLIILGLLFLKKNGKSGYENLE
;
A
#
# COMPACT_ATOMS: atom_id res chain seq x y z
N MET A 1 -0.09 20.14 -4.96
CA MET A 1 0.08 18.89 -4.20
C MET A 1 -0.73 18.95 -2.92
N ASN A 2 -1.56 17.94 -2.63
CA ASN A 2 -2.42 17.93 -1.45
C ASN A 2 -1.55 17.55 -0.23
N ILE A 3 -1.29 18.48 0.70
CA ILE A 3 -0.34 18.26 1.80
C ILE A 3 -0.75 17.08 2.68
N VAL A 4 -2.06 16.87 2.82
CA VAL A 4 -2.65 15.73 3.53
C VAL A 4 -2.28 14.40 2.87
N LEU A 5 -2.30 14.33 1.53
CA LEU A 5 -1.87 13.14 0.79
C LEU A 5 -0.39 12.84 1.03
N ILE A 6 0.49 13.86 1.00
CA ILE A 6 1.91 13.65 1.29
C ILE A 6 2.09 13.08 2.70
N CYS A 7 1.48 13.71 3.71
CA CYS A 7 1.57 13.25 5.09
C CYS A 7 1.09 11.80 5.23
N TYR A 8 -0.02 11.46 4.56
CA TYR A 8 -0.54 10.11 4.55
C TYR A 8 0.44 9.11 3.89
N LEU A 9 1.00 9.45 2.73
CA LEU A 9 1.98 8.60 2.04
C LEU A 9 3.28 8.41 2.83
N ILE A 10 3.68 9.39 3.64
CA ILE A 10 4.82 9.24 4.56
C ILE A 10 4.47 8.22 5.65
N ILE A 11 3.28 8.32 6.24
CA ILE A 11 2.81 7.37 7.25
C ILE A 11 2.77 5.94 6.69
N THR A 12 2.21 5.76 5.49
CA THR A 12 2.16 4.43 4.85
C THR A 12 3.57 3.93 4.54
N LEU A 13 4.46 4.77 4.02
CA LEU A 13 5.84 4.37 3.75
C LEU A 13 6.58 3.91 5.02
N ILE A 14 6.41 4.62 6.14
CA ILE A 14 7.00 4.23 7.43
C ILE A 14 6.42 2.88 7.90
N ALA A 15 5.11 2.68 7.77
CA ALA A 15 4.47 1.42 8.10
C ALA A 15 5.01 0.26 7.24
N SER A 16 5.11 0.45 5.92
CA SER A 16 5.63 -0.58 5.00
C SER A 16 7.12 -0.89 5.28
N LEU A 17 7.93 0.10 5.67
CA LEU A 17 9.32 -0.13 6.10
C LEU A 17 9.41 -0.93 7.41
N TYR A 18 8.51 -0.67 8.36
CA TYR A 18 8.42 -1.46 9.59
C TYR A 18 8.00 -2.91 9.30
N ILE A 19 7.02 -3.11 8.41
CA ILE A 19 6.61 -4.45 7.96
C ILE A 19 7.77 -5.15 7.25
N ALA A 20 8.49 -4.48 6.36
CA ALA A 20 9.64 -5.06 5.66
C ALA A 20 10.72 -5.54 6.62
N LYS A 21 10.98 -4.80 7.72
CA LYS A 21 11.88 -5.24 8.78
C LYS A 21 11.38 -6.54 9.43
N ASN A 22 10.09 -6.64 9.71
CA ASN A 22 9.50 -7.84 10.31
C ASN A 22 9.54 -9.03 9.35
N ASP A 23 9.28 -8.81 8.06
CA ASP A 23 9.36 -9.83 7.02
C ASP A 23 10.78 -10.40 6.90
N ILE A 24 11.81 -9.56 6.98
CA ILE A 24 13.22 -10.00 6.99
C ILE A 24 13.50 -10.91 8.20
N ILE A 25 12.99 -10.56 9.38
CA ILE A 25 13.12 -11.39 10.59
C ILE A 25 12.41 -12.73 10.38
N ASN A 26 11.20 -12.72 9.82
CA ASN A 26 10.42 -13.93 9.55
C ASN A 26 11.13 -14.85 8.54
N ILE A 27 11.66 -14.30 7.45
CA ILE A 27 12.46 -15.05 6.46
C ILE A 27 13.71 -15.64 7.11
N SER A 28 14.38 -14.89 7.99
CA SER A 28 15.57 -15.39 8.70
C SER A 28 15.25 -16.56 9.63
N ASN A 29 14.04 -16.62 10.18
CA ASN A 29 13.59 -17.70 11.07
C ASN A 29 13.03 -18.89 10.30
N ASP A 30 12.31 -18.63 9.20
CA ASP A 30 11.67 -19.63 8.34
C ASP A 30 11.66 -19.13 6.89
N THR A 31 12.50 -19.75 6.04
CA THR A 31 12.61 -19.44 4.61
C THR A 31 11.51 -20.11 3.79
N SER A 32 10.27 -20.13 4.29
CA SER A 32 9.13 -20.64 3.56
C SER A 32 8.79 -19.73 2.38
N SER A 33 8.23 -20.31 1.31
CA SER A 33 7.78 -19.58 0.12
C SER A 33 6.80 -18.47 0.47
N LYS A 34 5.96 -18.71 1.48
CA LYS A 34 5.01 -17.75 2.05
C LYS A 34 5.68 -16.48 2.56
N ASN A 35 6.70 -16.61 3.40
CA ASN A 35 7.43 -15.46 3.96
C ASN A 35 8.16 -14.67 2.86
N ILE A 36 8.71 -15.37 1.86
CA ILE A 36 9.34 -14.75 0.69
C ILE A 36 8.32 -13.95 -0.13
N VAL A 37 7.15 -14.54 -0.41
CA VAL A 37 6.09 -13.89 -1.19
C VAL A 37 5.57 -12.64 -0.47
N LEU A 38 5.35 -12.71 0.85
CA LEU A 38 4.96 -11.54 1.65
C LEU A 38 5.98 -10.41 1.56
N PHE A 39 7.27 -10.73 1.74
CA PHE A 39 8.33 -9.74 1.62
C PHE A 39 8.37 -9.08 0.24
N LEU A 40 8.17 -9.85 -0.83
CA LEU A 40 8.08 -9.31 -2.19
C LEU A 40 6.87 -8.38 -2.36
N ILE A 41 5.72 -8.71 -1.78
CA ILE A 41 4.54 -7.84 -1.79
C ILE A 41 4.84 -6.54 -1.04
N THR A 42 5.50 -6.60 0.13
CA THR A 42 5.91 -5.42 0.90
C THR A 42 6.88 -4.54 0.11
N LEU A 43 7.85 -5.13 -0.61
CA LEU A 43 8.77 -4.37 -1.47
C LEU A 43 8.05 -3.69 -2.63
N LEU A 44 7.07 -4.36 -3.25
CA LEU A 44 6.23 -3.76 -4.29
C LEU A 44 5.39 -2.60 -3.74
N ASP A 45 4.81 -2.75 -2.54
CA ASP A 45 4.05 -1.69 -1.89
C ASP A 45 4.90 -0.44 -1.61
N ILE A 46 6.12 -0.63 -1.09
CA ILE A 46 7.10 0.46 -0.92
C ILE A 46 7.42 1.12 -2.27
N PHE A 47 7.72 0.31 -3.29
CA PHE A 47 8.06 0.80 -4.62
C PHE A 47 6.94 1.64 -5.24
N PHE A 48 5.69 1.15 -5.20
CA PHE A 48 4.55 1.90 -5.72
C PHE A 48 4.26 3.14 -4.88
N THR A 49 4.43 3.09 -3.56
CA THR A 49 4.32 4.29 -2.70
C THR A 49 5.34 5.36 -3.11
N LEU A 50 6.60 4.99 -3.35
CA LEU A 50 7.65 5.90 -3.83
C LEU A 50 7.34 6.45 -5.23
N MET A 51 6.76 5.66 -6.12
CA MET A 51 6.34 6.11 -7.45
C MET A 51 5.12 7.03 -7.41
N LEU A 52 4.25 6.87 -6.41
CA LEU A 52 3.13 7.78 -6.19
C LEU A 52 3.61 9.15 -5.66
N PHE A 53 4.69 9.22 -4.89
CA PHE A 53 5.37 10.50 -4.59
C PHE A 53 5.89 11.20 -5.85
N LYS A 54 6.24 10.42 -6.89
CA LYS A 54 6.61 10.91 -8.22
C LYS A 54 5.40 11.11 -9.15
N TRP A 55 4.18 11.09 -8.61
CA TRP A 55 2.93 11.29 -9.33
C TRP A 55 2.67 10.32 -10.48
N LYS A 56 3.26 9.12 -10.44
CA LYS A 56 3.05 8.14 -11.50
C LYS A 56 1.69 7.46 -11.37
N LYS A 57 0.83 7.62 -12.38
CA LYS A 57 -0.54 7.10 -12.36
C LYS A 57 -0.60 5.59 -12.23
N TRP A 58 0.33 4.88 -12.89
CA TRP A 58 0.41 3.43 -12.81
C TRP A 58 0.74 2.91 -11.40
N ALA A 59 1.38 3.72 -10.56
CA ALA A 59 1.69 3.35 -9.19
C ALA A 59 0.42 3.21 -8.33
N LEU A 60 -0.62 3.99 -8.63
CA LEU A 60 -1.92 3.85 -7.97
C LEU A 60 -2.55 2.47 -8.23
N TYR A 61 -2.49 1.98 -9.46
CA TYR A 61 -2.99 0.64 -9.80
C TYR A 61 -2.13 -0.45 -9.16
N GLY A 62 -0.81 -0.23 -9.07
CA GLY A 62 0.11 -1.10 -8.34
C GLY A 62 -0.25 -1.24 -6.86
N LEU A 63 -0.47 -0.12 -6.16
CA LEU A 63 -0.93 -0.12 -4.77
C LEU A 63 -2.29 -0.80 -4.60
N GLY A 64 -3.22 -0.57 -5.53
CA GLY A 64 -4.51 -1.26 -5.51
C GLY A 64 -4.36 -2.78 -5.63
N MET A 65 -3.47 -3.23 -6.51
CA MET A 65 -3.19 -4.65 -6.71
C MET A 65 -2.50 -5.28 -5.49
N THR A 66 -1.46 -4.64 -4.92
CA THR A 66 -0.78 -5.17 -3.71
C THR A 66 -1.75 -5.25 -2.54
N THR A 67 -2.57 -4.23 -2.33
CA THR A 67 -3.58 -4.21 -1.26
C THR A 67 -4.61 -5.34 -1.45
N PHE A 68 -5.07 -5.56 -2.68
CA PHE A 68 -6.03 -6.63 -2.98
C PHE A 68 -5.43 -8.04 -2.80
N VAL A 69 -4.17 -8.24 -3.21
CA VAL A 69 -3.46 -9.50 -2.99
C VAL A 69 -3.27 -9.76 -1.49
N THR A 70 -2.86 -8.76 -0.72
CA THR A 70 -2.73 -8.86 0.75
C THR A 70 -4.06 -9.18 1.42
N PHE A 71 -5.18 -8.62 0.93
CA PHE A 71 -6.51 -8.96 1.41
C PHE A 71 -6.85 -10.43 1.20
N ILE A 72 -6.65 -10.96 -0.01
CA ILE A 72 -6.86 -12.39 -0.31
C ILE A 72 -5.95 -13.27 0.56
N TYR A 73 -4.69 -12.87 0.70
CA TYR A 73 -3.74 -13.58 1.53
C TYR A 73 -4.19 -13.67 2.99
N ASN A 74 -4.61 -12.56 3.60
CA ASN A 74 -5.10 -12.54 4.98
C ASN A 74 -6.30 -13.46 5.18
N LEU A 75 -7.25 -13.48 4.23
CA LEU A 75 -8.38 -14.42 4.27
C LEU A 75 -7.92 -15.88 4.16
N SER A 76 -6.93 -16.17 3.30
CA SER A 76 -6.39 -17.54 3.14
C SER A 76 -5.68 -18.05 4.38
N GLU A 77 -5.13 -17.14 5.19
CA GLU A 77 -4.49 -17.40 6.47
C GLU A 77 -5.49 -17.52 7.64
N GLY A 78 -6.79 -17.40 7.35
CA GLY A 78 -7.84 -17.50 8.36
C GLY A 78 -7.98 -16.26 9.23
N MET A 79 -7.45 -15.10 8.81
CA MET A 79 -7.78 -13.84 9.49
C MET A 79 -9.26 -13.52 9.32
N ASP A 80 -9.84 -12.91 10.36
CA ASP A 80 -11.22 -12.43 10.32
C ASP A 80 -11.47 -11.52 9.11
N PHE A 81 -12.64 -11.68 8.50
CA PHE A 81 -13.04 -10.90 7.33
C PHE A 81 -12.97 -9.40 7.60
N LEU A 82 -13.47 -8.95 8.76
CA LEU A 82 -13.45 -7.54 9.14
C LEU A 82 -12.01 -6.99 9.28
N VAL A 83 -11.11 -7.78 9.87
CA VAL A 83 -9.69 -7.40 10.00
C VAL A 83 -9.05 -7.29 8.62
N SER A 84 -9.35 -8.22 7.72
CA SER A 84 -8.85 -8.21 6.35
C SER A 84 -9.36 -6.98 5.57
N VAL A 85 -10.65 -6.63 5.72
CA VAL A 85 -11.25 -5.44 5.09
C VAL A 85 -10.66 -4.13 5.62
N ILE A 86 -10.32 -4.06 6.90
CA ILE A 86 -9.63 -2.89 7.47
C ILE A 86 -8.31 -2.63 6.74
N GLY A 87 -7.59 -3.68 6.32
CA GLY A 87 -6.38 -3.53 5.50
C GLY A 87 -6.62 -2.80 4.16
N LEU A 88 -7.78 -2.97 3.54
CA LEU A 88 -8.17 -2.26 2.31
C LEU A 88 -8.41 -0.75 2.53
N SER A 89 -8.76 -0.36 3.75
CA SER A 89 -9.11 1.04 4.06
C SER A 89 -7.94 2.00 3.80
N GLY A 90 -6.70 1.55 3.96
CA GLY A 90 -5.53 2.39 3.71
C GLY A 90 -5.46 2.87 2.25
N PHE A 91 -5.71 1.96 1.31
CA PHE A 91 -5.80 2.29 -0.11
C PHE A 91 -7.00 3.18 -0.45
N LEU A 92 -8.16 2.94 0.19
CA LEU A 92 -9.34 3.79 0.01
C LEU A 92 -9.10 5.24 0.47
N ILE A 93 -8.30 5.44 1.52
CA ILE A 93 -7.90 6.79 1.96
C ILE A 93 -7.03 7.46 0.89
N ILE A 94 -6.07 6.76 0.30
CA ILE A 94 -5.26 7.30 -0.83
C ILE A 94 -6.15 7.72 -1.98
N LEU A 95 -7.11 6.87 -2.39
CA LEU A 95 -8.07 7.20 -3.42
C LEU A 95 -8.89 8.44 -3.05
N GLY A 96 -9.48 8.47 -1.86
CA GLY A 96 -10.25 9.62 -1.38
C GLY A 96 -9.44 10.92 -1.48
N LEU A 97 -8.21 10.91 -0.97
CA LEU A 97 -7.33 12.07 -0.99
C LEU A 97 -6.90 12.51 -2.40
N LEU A 98 -6.75 11.57 -3.34
CA LEU A 98 -6.48 11.86 -4.76
C LEU A 98 -7.70 12.43 -5.48
N PHE A 99 -8.91 11.95 -5.18
CA PHE A 99 -10.15 12.40 -5.82
C PHE A 99 -10.72 13.69 -5.20
N LEU A 100 -10.22 14.13 -4.04
CA LEU A 100 -10.54 15.45 -3.49
C LEU A 100 -10.20 16.54 -4.51
N LYS A 101 -11.22 17.31 -4.90
CA LYS A 101 -11.08 18.42 -5.83
C LYS A 101 -10.69 19.69 -5.08
N LYS A 102 -9.70 20.40 -5.62
CA LYS A 102 -9.37 21.78 -5.22
C LYS A 102 -9.36 22.64 -6.48
N ASN A 103 -10.18 23.70 -6.49
CA ASN A 103 -10.34 24.60 -7.64
C ASN A 103 -10.71 23.85 -8.94
N GLY A 104 -11.61 22.87 -8.85
CA GLY A 104 -12.13 22.11 -9.99
C GLY A 104 -11.23 20.99 -10.51
N LYS A 105 -9.98 20.88 -10.07
CA LYS A 105 -9.06 19.79 -10.44
C LYS A 105 -8.82 18.82 -9.29
N SER A 106 -8.81 17.52 -9.57
CA SER A 106 -8.46 16.49 -8.57
C SER A 106 -6.96 16.18 -8.58
N GLY A 107 -6.43 15.60 -7.50
CA GLY A 107 -5.08 15.05 -7.48
C GLY A 107 -4.91 13.94 -8.53
N TYR A 108 -5.92 13.10 -8.72
CA TYR A 108 -5.91 12.05 -9.74
C TYR A 108 -5.68 12.57 -11.17
N GLU A 109 -6.29 13.70 -11.53
CA GLU A 109 -6.09 14.35 -12.84
C GLU A 109 -4.67 14.90 -13.05
N ASN A 110 -3.92 15.12 -11.96
CA ASN A 110 -2.53 15.59 -12.02
C ASN A 110 -1.51 14.44 -12.01
N LEU A 111 -1.95 13.18 -11.95
CA LEU A 111 -1.04 12.03 -12.09
C LEU A 111 -0.57 11.92 -13.55
N GLU A 112 0.74 11.77 -13.72
CA GLU A 112 1.42 11.55 -15.01
C GLU A 112 1.36 10.09 -15.47
#